data_AF-A0A6P0CGV6-F1
#
_entry.id   AF-A0A6P0CGV6-F1
#
_cell.length_a   1.000
_cell.length_b   1.000
_cell.length_c   1.000
_cell.angle_alpha   90.00
_cell.angle_beta   90.00
_cell.angle_gamma   90.00
#
_symmetry.space_group_name_H-M   'P 1'
#
loop_
_entity.id
_entity.type
_entity.pdbx_description
1 polymer ?
#
loop_
_entity_poly.entity_id
_entity_poly.type
_entity_poly.pdbx_seq_one_letter_code
_entity_poly.pdbx_strand_id
1 'polypeptide(L)'
;MKPGHSADIWLALFFLGFALILIFVWIPLDTGTGLVEKVRRKFVIGDALAPTVAAVAIALGAALGLLRPANGRALTRANVIWCACLLGLFTVSLVLMRYAGPLAAAWTESGYRPLRASLPWKYIGFLLGGTVMIGGLTGLTTRRLSLKDFAIGFAATLLIALAYDLPFDDLILPPNGDL
;
A
#
# COMPACT_ATOMS: atom_id res chain seq x y z
N MET A 1 19.01 19.63 29.60
CA MET A 1 18.29 19.60 28.31
C MET A 1 16.81 19.35 28.61
N LYS A 2 15.89 20.20 28.14
CA LYS A 2 14.45 19.96 28.33
C LYS A 2 14.10 18.60 27.72
N PRO A 3 13.34 17.73 28.41
CA PRO A 3 12.89 16.48 27.83
C PRO A 3 11.96 16.83 26.66
N GLY A 4 12.49 16.79 25.44
CA GLY A 4 11.66 16.88 24.26
C GLY A 4 10.76 15.65 24.22
N HIS A 5 9.48 15.83 23.90
CA HIS A 5 8.55 14.72 23.68
C HIS A 5 9.19 13.67 22.76
N SER A 6 9.13 12.41 23.15
CA SER A 6 9.78 11.32 22.40
C SER A 6 9.14 11.21 21.00
N ALA A 7 9.96 10.90 19.99
CA ALA A 7 9.47 10.69 18.63
C ALA A 7 8.35 9.63 18.57
N ASP A 8 8.42 8.65 19.47
CA ASP A 8 7.46 7.55 19.58
C ASP A 8 6.06 8.04 19.93
N ILE A 9 5.93 9.06 20.80
CA ILE A 9 4.63 9.65 21.16
C ILE A 9 4.02 10.34 19.94
N TRP A 10 4.81 11.12 19.20
CA TRP A 10 4.32 11.80 18.00
C TRP A 10 3.88 10.81 16.92
N LEU A 11 4.65 9.74 16.74
CA LEU A 11 4.31 8.67 15.81
C LEU A 11 3.00 7.97 16.21
N ALA A 12 2.85 7.65 17.49
CA ALA A 12 1.64 7.02 18.02
C ALA A 12 0.42 7.93 17.90
N LEU A 13 0.54 9.22 18.25
CA LEU A 13 -0.55 10.19 18.08
C LEU A 13 -0.98 10.34 16.62
N PHE A 14 -0.01 10.40 15.70
CA PHE A 14 -0.29 10.47 14.27
C PHE A 14 -1.07 9.25 13.79
N PHE A 15 -0.60 8.03 14.10
CA PHE A 15 -1.28 6.81 13.67
C PHE A 15 -2.61 6.58 14.36
N LEU A 16 -2.77 7.02 15.61
CA LEU A 16 -4.06 6.98 16.28
C LEU A 16 -5.06 7.91 15.58
N GLY A 17 -4.67 9.16 15.32
CA GLY A 17 -5.51 10.10 14.59
C GLY A 17 -5.85 9.60 13.19
N PHE A 18 -4.87 9.06 12.47
CA PHE A 18 -5.06 8.46 11.15
C PHE A 18 -6.04 7.28 11.18
N ALA A 19 -5.90 6.36 12.14
CA ALA A 19 -6.80 5.22 12.29
C ALA A 19 -8.24 5.65 12.62
N LEU A 20 -8.41 6.68 13.46
CA LEU A 20 -9.73 7.24 13.76
C LEU A 20 -10.38 7.86 12.50
N ILE A 21 -9.60 8.59 11.69
CA ILE A 21 -10.08 9.11 10.41
C ILE A 21 -10.47 7.97 9.47
N LEU A 22 -9.68 6.89 9.41
CA LEU A 22 -10.04 5.72 8.60
C LEU A 22 -11.37 5.10 9.05
N ILE A 23 -11.52 4.82 10.34
CA ILE A 23 -12.70 4.13 10.90
C ILE A 23 -13.97 4.98 10.77
N PHE A 24 -13.89 6.27 11.08
CA PHE A 24 -15.08 7.11 11.23
C PHE A 24 -15.40 7.96 10.00
N VAL A 25 -14.44 8.18 9.11
CA VAL A 25 -14.62 9.05 7.94
C VAL A 25 -14.41 8.28 6.65
N TRP A 26 -13.23 7.71 6.43
CA TRP A 26 -12.90 7.17 5.10
C TRP A 26 -13.64 5.87 4.78
N ILE A 27 -13.58 4.87 5.66
CA ILE A 27 -14.22 3.56 5.43
C ILE A 27 -15.73 3.74 5.21
N PRO A 28 -16.49 4.45 6.08
CA PRO A 28 -17.93 4.61 5.85
C PRO A 28 -18.29 5.36 4.56
N LEU A 29 -17.39 6.20 4.03
CA LEU A 29 -17.61 6.93 2.79
C LEU A 29 -17.22 6.12 1.54
N ASP A 30 -16.31 5.16 1.67
CA ASP A 30 -15.76 4.39 0.56
C ASP A 30 -16.48 3.04 0.36
N THR A 31 -17.00 2.45 1.43
CA THR A 31 -17.57 1.09 1.40
C THR A 31 -19.05 1.09 1.10
N GLY A 32 -19.50 0.15 0.25
CA GLY A 32 -20.90 0.01 -0.11
C GLY A 32 -21.73 -0.77 0.93
N THR A 33 -21.07 -1.57 1.78
CA THR A 33 -21.72 -2.43 2.76
C THR A 33 -21.20 -2.23 4.18
N GLY A 34 -22.01 -2.59 5.18
CA GLY A 34 -21.59 -2.55 6.58
C GLY A 34 -20.56 -3.64 6.95
N LEU A 35 -20.14 -3.73 8.21
CA LEU A 35 -19.23 -4.81 8.66
C LEU A 35 -19.82 -6.21 8.44
N VAL A 36 -21.11 -6.34 8.71
CA VAL A 36 -21.89 -7.57 8.53
C VAL A 36 -23.25 -7.18 7.98
N GLU A 37 -23.66 -7.86 6.92
CA GLU A 37 -24.96 -7.65 6.30
C GLU A 37 -25.80 -8.93 6.33
N LYS A 38 -27.13 -8.75 6.39
CA LYS A 38 -28.06 -9.85 6.33
C LYS A 38 -28.66 -9.94 4.93
N VAL A 39 -28.11 -10.82 4.10
CA VAL A 39 -28.59 -11.07 2.73
C VAL A 39 -29.33 -12.40 2.69
N ARG A 40 -30.61 -12.38 2.28
CA ARG A 40 -31.45 -13.59 2.13
C ARG A 40 -31.40 -14.53 3.34
N ARG A 41 -31.53 -13.96 4.55
CA ARG A 41 -31.46 -14.66 5.85
C ARG A 41 -30.10 -15.26 6.23
N LYS A 42 -29.04 -15.00 5.45
CA LYS A 42 -27.65 -15.36 5.79
C LYS A 42 -26.88 -14.10 6.20
N PHE A 43 -26.01 -14.23 7.19
CA PHE A 43 -25.05 -13.18 7.52
C PHE A 43 -23.86 -13.31 6.57
N VAL A 44 -23.57 -12.21 5.87
CA VAL A 44 -22.46 -12.08 4.94
C VAL A 44 -21.53 -11.00 5.47
N ILE A 45 -20.23 -11.27 5.41
CA ILE A 45 -19.20 -10.28 5.75
C ILE A 45 -19.22 -9.21 4.67
N GLY A 46 -19.40 -7.95 5.07
CA GLY A 46 -19.35 -6.83 4.13
C GLY A 46 -17.93 -6.37 3.86
N ASP A 47 -17.78 -5.60 2.79
CA ASP A 47 -16.53 -5.02 2.31
C ASP A 47 -15.84 -4.11 3.34
N ALA A 48 -16.60 -3.50 4.25
CA ALA A 48 -16.06 -2.69 5.33
C ALA A 48 -15.30 -3.47 6.42
N LEU A 49 -15.48 -4.79 6.53
CA LEU A 49 -14.89 -5.55 7.63
C LEU A 49 -13.35 -5.52 7.60
N ALA A 50 -12.75 -5.91 6.47
CA ALA A 50 -11.30 -6.01 6.33
C ALA A 50 -10.57 -4.68 6.60
N PRO A 51 -10.94 -3.54 5.96
CA PRO A 51 -10.29 -2.27 6.25
C PRO A 51 -10.55 -1.79 7.68
N THR A 52 -11.72 -2.09 8.27
CA THR A 52 -11.99 -1.72 9.68
C THR A 52 -11.11 -2.50 10.63
N VAL A 53 -10.94 -3.81 10.44
CA VAL A 53 -10.04 -4.63 11.27
C VAL A 53 -8.60 -4.13 11.16
N ALA A 54 -8.14 -3.79 9.95
CA ALA A 54 -6.82 -3.21 9.74
C ALA A 54 -6.66 -1.87 10.49
N ALA A 55 -7.64 -0.97 10.38
CA ALA A 55 -7.62 0.31 11.07
C ALA A 55 -7.67 0.17 12.61
N VAL A 56 -8.44 -0.79 13.13
CA VAL A 56 -8.45 -1.13 14.56
C VAL A 56 -7.10 -1.65 15.01
N ALA A 57 -6.44 -2.51 14.22
CA ALA A 57 -5.09 -2.99 14.55
C ALA A 57 -4.07 -1.83 14.61
N ILE A 58 -4.16 -0.85 13.69
CA ILE A 58 -3.35 0.37 13.72
C ILE A 58 -3.65 1.18 14.99
N ALA A 59 -4.93 1.39 15.32
CA ALA A 59 -5.34 2.13 16.51
C ALA A 59 -4.84 1.47 17.81
N LEU A 60 -4.95 0.14 17.91
CA LEU A 60 -4.44 -0.63 19.05
C LEU A 60 -2.92 -0.51 19.17
N GLY A 61 -2.19 -0.69 18.06
CA GLY A 61 -0.73 -0.53 18.04
C GLY A 61 -0.29 0.88 18.46
N ALA A 62 -1.00 1.91 17.98
CA ALA A 62 -0.77 3.29 18.36
C ALA A 62 -1.07 3.54 19.86
N ALA A 63 -2.20 3.04 20.37
CA ALA A 63 -2.57 3.15 21.78
C ALA A 63 -1.53 2.48 22.69
N LEU A 64 -1.07 1.27 22.34
CA LEU A 64 0.03 0.59 23.05
C LEU A 64 1.34 1.40 22.99
N GLY A 65 1.60 2.08 21.87
CA GLY A 65 2.72 3.01 21.71
C GLY A 65 2.67 4.18 22.70
N LEU A 66 1.48 4.74 22.96
CA LEU A 66 1.29 5.83 23.92
C LEU A 66 1.52 5.40 25.38
N LEU A 67 1.30 4.12 25.68
CA LEU A 67 1.55 3.56 27.01
C LEU A 67 3.04 3.30 27.29
N ARG A 68 3.91 3.38 26.27
CA ARG A 68 5.35 3.19 26.47
C ARG A 68 5.96 4.37 27.22
N PRO A 69 6.90 4.13 28.16
CA PRO A 69 7.60 5.20 28.82
C PRO A 69 8.35 6.08 27.81
N ALA A 70 8.29 7.40 28.01
CA ALA A 70 8.88 8.42 27.14
C ALA A 70 10.42 8.48 27.24
N ASN A 71 11.09 7.34 27.10
CA ASN A 71 12.55 7.22 27.11
C ASN A 71 13.14 7.29 25.68
N GLY A 72 12.28 7.51 24.68
CA GLY A 72 12.65 7.56 23.26
C GLY A 72 13.44 8.82 22.90
N ARG A 73 14.25 8.72 21.84
CA ARG A 73 15.01 9.86 21.29
C ARG A 73 14.05 10.92 20.74
N ALA A 74 14.47 12.18 20.80
CA ALA A 74 13.74 13.29 20.18
C ALA A 74 13.64 13.10 18.66
N LEU A 75 12.57 13.63 18.07
CA LEU A 75 12.37 13.62 16.62
C LEU A 75 13.49 14.43 15.93
N THR A 76 14.28 13.77 15.09
CA THR A 76 15.35 14.43 14.33
C THR A 76 14.91 14.70 12.90
N ARG A 77 15.50 15.72 12.26
CA ARG A 77 15.29 16.00 10.83
C ARG A 77 15.60 14.79 9.95
N ALA A 78 16.63 14.02 10.31
CA ALA A 78 17.00 12.80 9.57
C ALA A 78 15.88 11.75 9.61
N ASN A 79 15.22 11.56 10.75
CA ASN A 79 14.09 10.63 10.87
C ASN A 79 12.91 11.07 10.00
N VAL A 80 12.59 12.37 10.01
CA VAL A 80 11.50 12.93 9.20
C VAL A 80 11.78 12.76 7.71
N ILE A 81 13.01 13.07 7.26
CA ILE A 81 13.42 12.87 5.86
C ILE A 81 13.34 11.39 5.49
N TRP A 82 13.79 10.49 6.36
CA TRP A 82 13.71 9.05 6.12
C TRP A 82 12.26 8.58 5.94
N CYS A 83 11.36 9.00 6.83
CA CYS A 83 9.92 8.70 6.73
C CYS A 83 9.32 9.29 5.44
N ALA A 84 9.70 10.51 5.07
CA ALA A 84 9.24 11.14 3.83
C ALA A 84 9.76 10.41 2.58
N CYS A 85 11.01 9.92 2.59
CA CYS A 85 11.56 9.12 1.51
C CYS A 85 10.84 7.77 1.38
N LEU A 86 10.53 7.10 2.49
CA LEU A 86 9.73 5.88 2.48
C LEU A 86 8.34 6.13 1.91
N LEU A 87 7.64 7.15 2.42
CA LEU A 87 6.32 7.54 1.91
C LEU A 87 6.37 7.83 0.41
N GLY A 88 7.33 8.65 -0.03
CA GLY A 88 7.52 8.98 -1.44
C GLY A 88 7.80 7.76 -2.30
N LEU A 89 8.61 6.82 -1.84
CA LEU A 89 8.86 5.56 -2.56
C LEU A 89 7.58 4.74 -2.73
N PHE A 90 6.79 4.57 -1.66
CA PHE A 90 5.50 3.87 -1.74
C PHE A 90 4.54 4.58 -2.70
N THR A 91 4.42 5.91 -2.59
CA THR A 91 3.56 6.70 -3.49
C THR A 91 3.98 6.54 -4.94
N VAL A 92 5.27 6.69 -5.27
CA VAL A 92 5.77 6.53 -6.64
C VAL A 92 5.50 5.11 -7.15
N SER A 93 5.75 4.10 -6.32
CA SER A 93 5.51 2.69 -6.68
C SER A 93 4.03 2.43 -6.99
N LEU A 94 3.12 2.91 -6.15
CA LEU A 94 1.67 2.77 -6.35
C LEU A 94 1.16 3.56 -7.56
N VAL A 95 1.69 4.77 -7.79
CA VAL A 95 1.40 5.57 -8.99
C VAL A 95 1.84 4.83 -10.24
N LEU A 96 3.03 4.23 -10.24
CA LEU A 96 3.50 3.39 -11.35
C LEU A 96 2.59 2.17 -11.54
N MET A 97 2.19 1.48 -10.47
CA MET A 97 1.25 0.37 -10.57
C MET A 97 -0.06 0.79 -11.25
N ARG A 98 -0.62 1.93 -10.82
CA ARG A 98 -1.91 2.43 -11.33
C ARG A 98 -1.83 2.93 -12.76
N TYR A 99 -0.79 3.68 -13.12
CA TYR A 99 -0.79 4.46 -14.36
C TYR A 99 0.13 3.93 -15.46
N ALA A 100 1.10 3.06 -15.16
CA ALA A 100 2.04 2.62 -16.21
C ALA A 100 1.35 1.78 -17.30
N GLY A 101 0.38 0.94 -16.94
CA GLY A 101 -0.45 0.20 -17.92
C GLY A 101 -1.24 1.13 -18.84
N PRO A 102 -2.10 2.02 -18.29
CA PRO A 102 -2.83 3.01 -19.07
C PRO A 102 -1.95 3.90 -19.95
N LEU A 103 -0.83 4.38 -19.41
CA LEU A 103 0.11 5.21 -20.16
C LEU A 103 0.73 4.45 -21.32
N ALA A 104 1.12 3.19 -21.12
CA ALA A 104 1.66 2.36 -22.19
C ALA A 104 0.61 2.12 -23.29
N ALA A 105 -0.65 1.92 -22.92
CA ALA A 105 -1.74 1.67 -23.86
C ALA A 105 -2.36 2.96 -24.44
N ALA A 106 -1.89 4.15 -24.04
CA ALA A 106 -2.46 5.44 -24.45
C ALA A 106 -2.39 5.68 -25.96
N TRP A 107 -1.45 5.01 -26.64
CA TRP A 107 -1.25 5.09 -28.09
C TRP A 107 -1.96 3.98 -28.87
N THR A 108 -2.78 3.16 -28.20
CA THR A 108 -3.59 2.13 -28.85
C THR A 108 -4.96 2.67 -29.22
N GLU A 109 -5.53 2.22 -30.33
CA GLU A 109 -6.85 2.67 -30.80
C GLU A 109 -7.98 2.28 -29.85
N SER A 110 -7.83 1.16 -29.14
CA SER A 110 -8.83 0.59 -28.24
C SER A 110 -8.75 1.12 -26.81
N GLY A 111 -7.67 1.81 -26.45
CA GLY A 111 -7.39 2.25 -25.09
C GLY A 111 -7.10 1.09 -24.11
N TYR A 112 -6.88 1.43 -22.85
CA TYR A 112 -6.37 0.46 -21.86
C TYR A 112 -7.41 -0.58 -21.40
N ARG A 113 -8.68 -0.17 -21.23
CA ARG A 113 -9.71 -1.01 -20.62
C ARG A 113 -9.94 -2.37 -21.31
N PRO A 114 -10.03 -2.48 -22.65
CA PRO A 114 -10.13 -3.79 -23.31
C PRO A 114 -8.82 -4.59 -23.28
N LEU A 115 -7.69 -3.93 -23.03
CA LEU A 115 -6.36 -4.54 -23.02
C LEU A 115 -5.90 -4.98 -21.63
N ARG A 116 -6.57 -4.53 -20.56
CA ARG A 116 -6.12 -4.71 -19.16
C ARG A 116 -5.96 -6.16 -18.69
N ALA A 117 -6.58 -7.11 -19.37
CA ALA A 117 -6.48 -8.55 -19.11
C ALA A 117 -5.62 -9.30 -20.14
N SER A 118 -5.08 -8.62 -21.15
CA SER A 118 -4.27 -9.24 -22.21
C SER A 118 -2.79 -8.94 -22.03
N LEU A 119 -1.96 -9.79 -22.66
CA LEU A 119 -0.53 -9.57 -22.72
C LEU A 119 -0.20 -8.45 -23.72
N PRO A 120 0.83 -7.63 -23.45
CA PRO A 120 1.63 -7.56 -22.22
C PRO A 120 1.02 -6.64 -21.15
N TRP A 121 -0.08 -5.95 -21.48
CA TRP A 121 -0.66 -4.82 -20.73
C TRP A 121 -0.99 -5.13 -19.28
N LYS A 122 -1.45 -6.34 -18.99
CA LYS A 122 -1.82 -6.75 -17.63
C LYS A 122 -0.65 -6.74 -16.65
N TYR A 123 0.59 -6.90 -17.12
CA TYR A 123 1.78 -7.00 -16.26
C TYR A 123 2.55 -5.68 -16.08
N ILE A 124 2.38 -4.70 -16.98
CA ILE A 124 3.23 -3.50 -17.01
C ILE A 124 3.20 -2.75 -15.68
N GLY A 125 2.01 -2.40 -15.20
CA GLY A 125 1.85 -1.69 -13.93
C GLY A 125 2.39 -2.48 -12.75
N PHE A 126 1.97 -3.75 -12.64
CA PHE A 126 2.35 -4.62 -11.53
C PHE A 126 3.88 -4.81 -11.44
N LEU A 127 4.53 -5.13 -12.56
CA LEU A 127 5.97 -5.36 -12.61
C LEU A 127 6.75 -4.07 -12.36
N LEU A 128 6.41 -2.96 -13.01
CA LEU A 128 7.16 -1.71 -12.85
C LEU A 128 7.04 -1.17 -11.43
N GLY A 129 5.81 -1.03 -10.93
CA GLY A 129 5.59 -0.50 -9.59
C GLY A 129 6.13 -1.44 -8.51
N GLY A 130 5.99 -2.76 -8.67
CA GLY A 130 6.55 -3.72 -7.74
C GLY A 130 8.08 -3.72 -7.73
N THR A 131 8.70 -3.63 -8.91
CA THR A 131 10.17 -3.61 -9.07
C THR A 131 10.75 -2.37 -8.40
N VAL A 132 10.13 -1.21 -8.62
CA VAL A 132 10.52 0.05 -7.96
C VAL A 132 10.33 -0.05 -6.45
N MET A 133 9.25 -0.67 -5.98
CA MET A 133 8.99 -0.84 -4.55
C MET A 133 10.06 -1.69 -3.87
N ILE A 134 10.33 -2.90 -4.38
CA ILE A 134 11.29 -3.82 -3.76
C ILE A 134 12.73 -3.31 -3.91
N GLY A 135 13.12 -2.92 -5.13
CA GLY A 135 14.46 -2.41 -5.41
C GLY A 135 14.75 -1.10 -4.68
N GLY A 136 13.77 -0.18 -4.66
CA GLY A 136 13.86 1.08 -3.94
C GLY A 136 13.93 0.91 -2.43
N LEU A 137 13.15 -0.01 -1.85
CA LEU A 137 13.18 -0.27 -0.41
C LEU A 137 14.52 -0.89 0.02
N THR A 138 15.02 -1.84 -0.79
CA THR A 138 16.34 -2.45 -0.59
C THR A 138 17.45 -1.40 -0.71
N GLY A 139 17.36 -0.52 -1.70
CA GLY A 139 18.32 0.55 -1.92
C GLY A 139 18.30 1.63 -0.84
N LEU A 140 17.11 1.99 -0.33
CA LEU A 140 16.97 2.90 0.81
C LEU A 140 17.61 2.29 2.07
N THR A 141 17.27 1.04 2.40
CA THR A 141 17.77 0.35 3.61
C THR A 141 19.28 0.12 3.59
N THR A 142 19.84 -0.24 2.43
CA THR A 142 21.29 -0.42 2.24
C THR A 142 22.04 0.90 1.96
N ARG A 143 21.31 2.01 1.78
CA ARG A 143 21.82 3.32 1.36
C ARG A 143 22.60 3.30 0.03
N ARG A 144 22.31 2.32 -0.83
CA ARG A 144 22.95 2.17 -2.14
C ARG A 144 21.96 1.64 -3.15
N LEU A 145 21.77 2.36 -4.25
CA LEU A 145 21.02 1.83 -5.39
C LEU A 145 21.90 0.86 -6.18
N SER A 146 21.44 -0.38 -6.35
CA SER A 146 22.12 -1.41 -7.11
C SER A 146 21.17 -1.99 -8.14
N LEU A 147 21.63 -2.13 -9.38
CA LEU A 147 20.85 -2.78 -10.44
C LEU A 147 20.46 -4.22 -10.07
N LYS A 148 21.30 -4.89 -9.24
CA LYS A 148 21.00 -6.24 -8.74
C LYS A 148 19.73 -6.26 -7.90
N ASP A 149 19.49 -5.24 -7.08
CA ASP A 149 18.33 -5.18 -6.20
C ASP A 149 17.04 -4.96 -7.00
N PHE A 150 17.12 -4.16 -8.07
CA PHE A 150 16.02 -4.01 -9.02
C PHE A 150 15.79 -5.28 -9.85
N ALA A 151 16.84 -6.01 -10.23
CA ALA A 151 16.67 -7.31 -10.89
C ALA A 151 16.00 -8.34 -9.97
N ILE A 152 16.36 -8.37 -8.68
CA ILE A 152 15.68 -9.20 -7.67
C ILE A 152 14.23 -8.76 -7.51
N GLY A 153 13.97 -7.45 -7.43
CA GLY A 153 12.61 -6.91 -7.36
C GLY A 153 11.75 -7.29 -8.57
N PHE A 154 12.32 -7.21 -9.78
CA PHE A 154 11.68 -7.65 -11.00
C PHE A 154 11.37 -9.14 -10.97
N ALA A 155 12.34 -9.99 -10.63
CA ALA A 155 12.13 -11.43 -10.53
C ALA A 155 11.06 -11.79 -9.48
N ALA A 156 11.12 -11.18 -8.29
CA ALA A 156 10.15 -11.42 -7.22
C ALA A 156 8.73 -11.00 -7.63
N THR A 157 8.59 -9.83 -8.24
CA THR A 157 7.27 -9.34 -8.69
C THR A 157 6.72 -10.15 -9.85
N LEU A 158 7.57 -10.60 -10.77
CA LEU A 158 7.17 -11.52 -11.83
C LEU A 158 6.67 -12.84 -11.24
N LEU A 159 7.39 -13.42 -10.28
CA LEU A 159 6.96 -14.66 -9.63
C LEU A 159 5.62 -14.49 -8.91
N ILE A 160 5.42 -13.38 -8.19
CA ILE A 160 4.13 -13.09 -7.55
C ILE A 160 3.04 -12.93 -8.62
N ALA A 161 3.30 -12.17 -9.68
CA ALA A 161 2.32 -11.96 -10.75
C ALA A 161 1.90 -13.29 -11.39
N LEU A 162 2.85 -14.17 -11.69
CA LEU A 162 2.58 -15.49 -12.26
C LEU A 162 1.85 -16.41 -11.27
N ALA A 163 2.19 -16.35 -9.98
CA ALA A 163 1.52 -17.15 -8.96
C ALA A 163 0.04 -16.79 -8.80
N TYR A 164 -0.34 -15.55 -9.12
CA TYR A 164 -1.74 -15.11 -9.16
C TYR A 164 -2.40 -15.30 -10.54
N ASP A 165 -1.66 -15.13 -11.63
CA ASP A 165 -2.24 -15.14 -12.99
C ASP A 165 -2.36 -16.55 -13.58
N LEU A 166 -1.42 -17.46 -13.31
CA LEU A 166 -1.45 -18.81 -13.90
C LEU A 166 -2.52 -19.76 -13.34
N PRO A 167 -2.82 -19.78 -12.03
CA PRO A 167 -3.83 -20.70 -11.50
C PRO A 167 -5.27 -20.19 -11.65
N PHE A 168 -5.48 -18.92 -12.04
CA PHE A 168 -6.79 -18.28 -12.07
C PHE A 168 -7.01 -17.52 -13.38
N ASP A 169 -7.77 -18.12 -14.30
CA ASP A 169 -8.00 -17.56 -15.65
C ASP A 169 -8.78 -16.23 -15.64
N ASP A 170 -9.65 -16.03 -14.64
CA ASP A 170 -10.51 -14.84 -14.52
C ASP A 170 -9.97 -13.80 -13.53
N LEU A 171 -8.81 -14.04 -12.91
CA LEU A 171 -8.26 -13.12 -11.93
C LEU A 171 -7.52 -11.97 -12.60
N ILE A 172 -8.08 -10.77 -12.46
CA ILE A 172 -7.42 -9.53 -12.90
C ILE A 172 -6.41 -9.12 -11.84
N LEU A 173 -5.15 -8.88 -12.26
CA LEU A 173 -4.12 -8.37 -11.34
C LEU A 173 -4.58 -7.05 -10.70
N PRO A 174 -4.31 -6.84 -9.40
CA PRO A 174 -4.90 -5.74 -8.62
C PRO A 174 -4.82 -4.34 -9.27
N PRO A 175 -3.72 -3.93 -9.93
CA PRO A 175 -3.64 -2.60 -10.53
C PRO A 175 -4.67 -2.36 -11.65
N ASN A 176 -5.23 -3.43 -12.22
CA ASN A 176 -6.02 -3.40 -13.44
C ASN A 176 -7.55 -3.51 -13.18
N GLY A 177 -8.01 -3.60 -11.93
CA GLY A 177 -9.42 -3.84 -11.59
C GLY A 177 -10.35 -2.68 -11.99
N ASP A 178 -10.00 -1.46 -11.58
CA ASP A 178 -10.87 -0.27 -11.63
C ASP A 178 -10.47 0.76 -12.69
N LEU A 179 -9.86 0.33 -13.80
CA LEU A 179 -9.45 1.18 -14.94
C LEU A 179 -10.12 0.73 -16.25
#